data_AF-Q7NX99-F1
#
_entry.id   AF-Q7NX99-F1
#
_cell.length_a   1.000
_cell.length_b   1.000
_cell.length_c   1.000
_cell.angle_alpha   90.00
_cell.angle_beta   90.00
_cell.angle_gamma   90.00
#
_symmetry.space_group_name_H-M   'P 1'
#
loop_
_entity.id
_entity.type
_entity.pdbx_description
1 polymer ?
#
loop_
_entity_poly.entity_id
_entity_poly.type
_entity_poly.pdbx_seq_one_letter_code
_entity_poly.pdbx_strand_id
1 'polypeptide(L)'
;MNVNIGQAVSLLPPRIGVAGAARAEASAAGERSKVEPLQDINGRTVGSPESRYGLSMRTLQLLKQYDVRNISGTDLHALAEILAAGDEIGGEVAATIRSDIEVRGWKNSGASNALEIFSKRRDDALAEVKAGEVSLKFASYNIKGYERTQQALDKLAAIHDALQSEDDVQSATGDGMAQAADLLHAERWMRTAQQAEAKGEPLVLDKDTAESIGRVMQRAGATLPPMTGDLEDGAWAKQALQAYRSWQFQHPGDKLDIDLKPAEEEDKKVFKEPPRPTTDTVGEQLPQQAPPSPAKLAREALAKQQVQAQYGMSLPMLQLIKGTDVAGLSVEQLKQYSQLLQTGGALSKDDAESLLPLTQRGMADPMNYYKRDLNWLADMAAQGRTPQFSTVGGMADLANPTGRMRNDQRGQSVLERLQSLHQALQNDDRVRTAPTDNLRQAGDQAAFDKWAQVESKGARNAEGVEPEFRSLSDVDGIFRVLQRMGVELTPMEGDSSPSKRLEQAWKDYRCWQDGHPARQSAGGAVGRGIDAYA
;
A
#
# COMPACT_ATOMS: atom_id res chain seq x y z
N MET A 1 -1.82 -20.51 43.15
CA MET A 1 -2.74 -19.37 42.95
C MET A 1 -2.99 -19.25 41.46
N ASN A 2 -4.09 -19.83 40.99
CA ASN A 2 -4.56 -19.76 39.61
C ASN A 2 -5.84 -18.93 39.61
N VAL A 3 -5.95 -17.94 38.74
CA VAL A 3 -7.24 -17.35 38.38
C VAL A 3 -7.35 -17.40 36.86
N ASN A 4 -8.40 -18.09 36.43
CA ASN A 4 -8.69 -18.51 35.08
C ASN A 4 -9.54 -17.44 34.36
N ILE A 5 -9.36 -17.36 33.05
CA ILE A 5 -9.98 -16.44 32.11
C ILE A 5 -11.37 -16.97 31.71
N GLY A 6 -12.36 -16.09 31.63
CA GLY A 6 -13.66 -16.40 31.01
C GLY A 6 -14.72 -15.36 31.31
N GLN A 7 -14.89 -14.38 30.40
CA GLN A 7 -16.15 -13.65 30.29
C GLN A 7 -16.64 -13.73 28.85
N ALA A 8 -17.63 -14.61 28.68
CA ALA A 8 -18.55 -14.62 27.55
C ALA A 8 -19.47 -13.40 27.67
N VAL A 9 -19.59 -12.60 26.61
CA VAL A 9 -20.57 -11.53 26.53
C VAL A 9 -21.85 -12.10 25.91
N SER A 10 -22.94 -12.00 26.69
CA SER A 10 -24.28 -12.48 26.38
C SER A 10 -24.87 -11.81 25.13
N LEU A 11 -25.33 -12.62 24.18
CA LEU A 11 -26.26 -12.23 23.13
C LEU A 11 -27.70 -12.51 23.62
N LEU A 12 -28.46 -11.44 23.86
CA LEU A 12 -29.92 -11.48 23.96
C LEU A 12 -30.48 -10.31 23.13
N PRO A 13 -31.37 -10.56 22.15
CA PRO A 13 -32.04 -9.51 21.40
C PRO A 13 -33.26 -8.98 22.19
N PRO A 14 -33.62 -7.69 22.11
CA PRO A 14 -34.89 -7.23 22.64
C PRO A 14 -36.03 -7.64 21.71
N ARG A 15 -37.05 -8.26 22.31
CA ARG A 15 -38.35 -8.58 21.71
C ARG A 15 -39.23 -7.32 21.64
N ILE A 16 -39.67 -6.97 20.44
CA ILE A 16 -40.93 -6.26 20.15
C ILE A 16 -41.39 -6.91 18.82
N GLY A 17 -42.45 -7.70 18.72
CA GLY A 17 -43.84 -7.43 19.06
C GLY A 17 -44.64 -7.52 17.76
N VAL A 18 -45.02 -8.75 17.36
CA VAL A 18 -45.81 -9.03 16.16
C VAL A 18 -47.24 -8.55 16.38
N ALA A 19 -47.74 -7.65 15.54
CA ALA A 19 -49.16 -7.43 15.35
C ALA A 19 -49.48 -7.02 13.90
N GLY A 20 -50.23 -7.90 13.23
CA GLY A 20 -51.36 -7.51 12.39
C GLY A 20 -51.08 -7.03 10.97
N ALA A 21 -51.29 -7.92 10.00
CA ALA A 21 -51.59 -7.57 8.63
C ALA A 21 -52.87 -6.71 8.53
N ALA A 22 -52.82 -5.60 7.79
CA ALA A 22 -53.99 -5.03 7.14
C ALA A 22 -53.56 -4.33 5.84
N ARG A 23 -54.02 -4.89 4.74
CA ARG A 23 -53.92 -4.36 3.38
C ARG A 23 -55.00 -3.28 3.23
N ALA A 24 -54.62 -2.08 2.81
CA ALA A 24 -55.54 -1.10 2.26
C ALA A 24 -54.82 -0.31 1.15
N GLU A 25 -55.06 -0.73 -0.09
CA GLU A 25 -54.86 0.09 -1.28
C GLU A 25 -55.93 1.21 -1.27
N ALA A 26 -55.51 2.47 -1.46
CA ALA A 26 -56.08 3.39 -2.47
C ALA A 26 -55.62 4.84 -2.22
N SER A 27 -54.79 5.32 -3.14
CA SER A 27 -54.92 6.58 -3.88
C SER A 27 -55.17 7.90 -3.12
N ALA A 28 -54.14 8.75 -3.08
CA ALA A 28 -54.22 10.13 -3.55
C ALA A 28 -52.81 10.72 -3.75
N ALA A 29 -52.64 11.47 -4.83
CA ALA A 29 -51.40 12.06 -5.28
C ALA A 29 -50.81 13.08 -4.29
N GLY A 30 -49.48 13.16 -4.26
CA GLY A 30 -48.77 14.37 -3.82
C GLY A 30 -48.14 14.33 -2.43
N GLU A 31 -47.29 13.34 -2.15
CA GLU A 31 -46.13 13.50 -1.26
C GLU A 31 -45.30 12.21 -1.40
N ARG A 32 -44.25 12.24 -2.23
CA ARG A 32 -43.18 11.25 -2.08
C ARG A 32 -42.54 11.55 -0.73
N SER A 33 -42.98 10.81 0.28
CA SER A 33 -42.34 10.69 1.58
C SER A 33 -40.83 10.62 1.32
N LYS A 34 -40.10 11.68 1.69
CA LYS A 34 -38.64 11.66 1.73
C LYS A 34 -38.28 10.62 2.77
N VAL A 35 -38.07 9.38 2.32
CA VAL A 35 -37.42 8.37 3.14
C VAL A 35 -36.07 8.98 3.50
N GLU A 36 -35.87 9.29 4.77
CA GLU A 36 -34.58 9.79 5.23
C GLU A 36 -33.51 8.78 4.81
N PRO A 37 -32.38 9.24 4.22
CA PRO A 37 -31.33 8.34 3.81
C PRO A 37 -30.88 7.51 5.01
N LEU A 38 -30.78 6.19 4.81
CA LEU A 38 -30.27 5.29 5.85
C LEU A 38 -28.93 5.83 6.31
N GLN A 39 -28.74 5.90 7.62
CA GLN A 39 -27.48 6.32 8.23
C GLN A 39 -26.73 5.09 8.76
N ASP A 40 -25.40 5.10 8.60
CA ASP A 40 -24.55 4.08 9.19
C ASP A 40 -24.38 4.30 10.71
N ILE A 41 -23.59 3.44 11.35
CA ILE A 41 -23.32 3.50 12.80
C ILE A 41 -22.67 4.82 13.25
N ASN A 42 -22.15 5.62 12.31
CA ASN A 42 -21.50 6.90 12.54
C ASN A 42 -22.38 8.09 12.09
N GLY A 43 -23.65 7.85 11.76
CA GLY A 43 -24.58 8.89 11.30
C GLY A 43 -24.38 9.35 9.86
N ARG A 44 -23.54 8.66 9.08
CA ARG A 44 -23.25 9.03 7.68
C ARG A 44 -24.27 8.39 6.75
N THR A 45 -24.61 9.07 5.66
CA THR A 45 -25.54 8.52 4.66
C THR A 45 -24.95 7.25 4.03
N VAL A 46 -25.63 6.12 4.21
CA VAL A 46 -25.25 4.83 3.61
C VAL A 46 -25.19 4.96 2.10
N GLY A 47 -24.06 4.55 1.52
CA GLY A 47 -23.78 4.69 0.10
C GLY A 47 -23.01 5.95 -0.28
N SER A 48 -22.90 6.94 0.63
CA SER A 48 -21.99 8.06 0.41
C SER A 48 -20.53 7.57 0.36
N PRO A 49 -19.62 8.30 -0.33
CA PRO A 49 -18.19 7.98 -0.29
C PRO A 49 -17.66 7.84 1.15
N GLU A 50 -18.09 8.70 2.06
CA GLU A 50 -17.62 8.69 3.46
C GLU A 50 -18.05 7.42 4.23
N SER A 51 -19.24 6.89 3.93
CA SER A 51 -19.71 5.64 4.51
C SER A 51 -19.03 4.43 3.87
N ARG A 52 -18.77 4.47 2.55
CA ARG A 52 -18.10 3.40 1.80
C ARG A 52 -16.64 3.21 2.18
N TYR A 53 -15.89 4.30 2.30
CA TYR A 53 -14.45 4.26 2.56
C TYR A 53 -14.10 4.44 4.04
N GLY A 54 -15.06 4.84 4.88
CA GLY A 54 -14.86 5.07 6.30
C GLY A 54 -14.07 6.34 6.64
N LEU A 55 -13.74 7.18 5.64
CA LEU A 55 -12.99 8.43 5.79
C LEU A 55 -13.90 9.64 5.61
N SER A 56 -13.52 10.79 6.17
CA SER A 56 -14.20 12.06 5.93
C SER A 56 -14.06 12.51 4.47
N MET A 57 -15.02 13.30 3.99
CA MET A 57 -15.00 13.81 2.62
C MET A 57 -13.72 14.59 2.31
N ARG A 58 -13.25 15.41 3.25
CA ARG A 58 -11.98 16.14 3.14
C ARG A 58 -10.80 15.21 2.90
N THR A 59 -10.71 14.13 3.68
CA THR A 59 -9.66 13.12 3.49
C THR A 59 -9.78 12.45 2.12
N LEU A 60 -10.98 12.12 1.67
CA LEU A 60 -11.18 11.52 0.34
C LEU A 60 -10.77 12.48 -0.78
N GLN A 61 -11.10 13.77 -0.68
CA GLN A 61 -10.69 14.79 -1.66
C GLN A 61 -9.16 14.95 -1.72
N LEU A 62 -8.49 14.91 -0.57
CA LEU A 62 -7.03 14.90 -0.47
C LEU A 62 -6.45 13.61 -1.06
N LEU A 63 -6.92 12.44 -0.64
CA LEU A 63 -6.45 11.16 -1.15
C LEU A 63 -6.73 10.99 -2.64
N LYS A 64 -7.74 11.65 -3.22
CA LYS A 64 -7.93 11.66 -4.67
C LYS A 64 -6.84 12.44 -5.41
N GLN A 65 -6.27 13.48 -4.78
CA GLN A 65 -5.21 14.32 -5.33
C GLN A 65 -3.80 13.81 -5.02
N TYR A 66 -3.57 13.29 -3.82
CA TYR A 66 -2.25 12.91 -3.32
C TYR A 66 -2.14 11.39 -3.14
N ASP A 67 -1.16 10.79 -3.81
CA ASP A 67 -0.82 9.38 -3.69
C ASP A 67 0.35 9.20 -2.71
N VAL A 68 0.19 8.36 -1.69
CA VAL A 68 1.27 8.04 -0.73
C VAL A 68 2.50 7.38 -1.38
N ARG A 69 2.36 6.84 -2.59
CA ARG A 69 3.47 6.33 -3.41
C ARG A 69 4.29 7.43 -4.08
N ASN A 70 3.79 8.66 -4.07
CA ASN A 70 4.44 9.84 -4.62
C ASN A 70 4.04 11.10 -3.83
N ILE A 71 4.48 11.18 -2.59
CA ILE A 71 4.12 12.26 -1.65
C ILE A 71 5.37 12.89 -1.04
N SER A 72 5.34 14.20 -0.79
CA SER A 72 6.43 14.88 -0.07
C SER A 72 6.40 14.52 1.41
N GLY A 73 7.54 14.67 2.10
CA GLY A 73 7.59 14.45 3.56
C GLY A 73 6.70 15.43 4.33
N THR A 74 6.59 16.67 3.86
CA THR A 74 5.68 17.67 4.45
C THR A 74 4.22 17.28 4.28
N ASP A 75 3.83 16.86 3.07
CA ASP A 75 2.43 16.49 2.78
C ASP A 75 2.03 15.20 3.52
N LEU A 76 2.94 14.22 3.60
CA LEU A 76 2.66 13.00 4.36
C LEU A 76 2.55 13.27 5.87
N HIS A 77 3.38 14.18 6.39
CA HIS A 77 3.27 14.61 7.77
C HIS A 77 1.90 15.25 8.03
N ALA A 78 1.48 16.19 7.20
CA ALA A 78 0.17 16.83 7.30
C ALA A 78 -0.99 15.82 7.18
N LEU A 79 -0.92 14.92 6.18
CA LEU A 79 -1.91 13.87 5.98
C LEU A 79 -2.04 12.97 7.22
N ALA A 80 -0.93 12.58 7.84
CA ALA A 80 -0.94 11.78 9.07
C ALA A 80 -1.62 12.51 10.23
N GLU A 81 -1.45 13.83 10.35
CA GLU A 81 -2.13 14.63 11.38
C GLU A 81 -3.62 14.78 11.14
N ILE A 82 -4.03 14.97 9.88
CA ILE A 82 -5.43 15.08 9.47
C ILE A 82 -6.15 13.75 9.75
N LEU A 83 -5.56 12.64 9.29
CA LEU A 83 -6.10 11.30 9.53
C LEU A 83 -6.20 10.97 11.03
N ALA A 84 -5.19 11.31 11.82
CA ALA A 84 -5.22 11.10 13.27
C ALA A 84 -6.28 11.95 13.97
N ALA A 85 -6.48 13.20 13.52
CA ALA A 85 -7.49 14.08 14.09
C ALA A 85 -8.93 13.62 13.78
N GLY A 86 -9.12 12.93 12.66
CA GLY A 86 -10.39 12.32 12.25
C GLY A 86 -10.64 10.92 12.84
N ASP A 87 -9.69 10.35 13.61
CA ASP A 87 -9.70 8.94 14.04
C ASP A 87 -9.78 7.95 12.86
N GLU A 88 -9.18 8.33 11.73
CA GLU A 88 -9.23 7.59 10.46
C GLU A 88 -8.05 6.62 10.31
N ILE A 89 -6.97 6.88 11.05
CA ILE A 89 -5.86 5.95 11.29
C ILE A 89 -5.53 5.90 12.77
N GLY A 90 -4.95 4.79 13.23
CA GLY A 90 -4.53 4.67 14.62
C GLY A 90 -3.46 5.70 15.00
N GLY A 91 -3.59 6.32 16.18
CA GLY A 91 -2.66 7.36 16.65
C GLY A 91 -1.19 6.91 16.71
N GLU A 92 -0.93 5.62 16.96
CA GLU A 92 0.43 5.05 16.91
C GLU A 92 1.03 5.05 15.50
N VAL A 93 0.21 4.83 14.46
CA VAL A 93 0.65 4.89 13.06
C VAL A 93 1.02 6.33 12.71
N ALA A 94 0.15 7.29 13.04
CA ALA A 94 0.43 8.70 12.80
C ALA A 94 1.70 9.17 13.54
N ALA A 95 1.90 8.73 14.79
CA ALA A 95 3.10 9.04 15.56
C ALA A 95 4.36 8.42 14.93
N THR A 96 4.28 7.19 14.42
CA THR A 96 5.39 6.53 13.73
C THR A 96 5.79 7.28 12.46
N ILE A 97 4.81 7.70 11.65
CA ILE A 97 5.05 8.48 10.43
C ILE A 97 5.74 9.80 10.75
N ARG A 98 5.19 10.58 11.71
CA ARG A 98 5.75 11.87 12.09
C ARG A 98 7.17 11.75 12.64
N SER A 99 7.38 10.81 13.56
CA SER A 99 8.70 10.57 14.16
C SER A 99 9.76 10.19 13.12
N ASP A 100 9.43 9.31 12.15
CA ASP A 100 10.41 8.97 11.09
C ASP A 100 10.74 10.19 10.21
N ILE A 101 9.73 10.99 9.85
CA ILE A 101 9.90 12.20 9.03
C ILE A 101 10.79 13.24 9.75
N GLU A 102 10.55 13.46 11.04
CA GLU A 102 11.29 14.43 11.88
C GLU A 102 12.72 13.96 12.15
N VAL A 103 12.89 12.72 12.63
CA VAL A 103 14.20 12.20 13.06
C VAL A 103 15.13 11.97 11.88
N ARG A 104 14.59 11.61 10.71
CA ARG A 104 15.40 11.19 9.54
C ARG A 104 15.44 12.22 8.42
N GLY A 105 14.90 13.42 8.64
CA GLY A 105 15.08 14.58 7.76
C GLY A 105 14.32 14.48 6.43
N TRP A 106 13.23 13.71 6.38
CA TRP A 106 12.42 13.59 5.15
C TRP A 106 11.52 14.82 4.92
N LYS A 107 11.25 15.62 5.96
CA LYS A 107 10.29 16.73 5.91
C LYS A 107 10.46 17.66 4.71
N ASN A 108 11.71 17.98 4.34
CA ASN A 108 12.04 18.92 3.26
C ASN A 108 12.47 18.24 1.95
N SER A 109 12.31 16.93 1.82
CA SER A 109 12.66 16.23 0.58
C SER A 109 11.50 16.27 -0.42
N GLY A 110 11.81 16.10 -1.71
CA GLY A 110 10.82 15.95 -2.76
C GLY A 110 9.91 14.73 -2.59
N ALA A 111 8.97 14.57 -3.53
CA ALA A 111 8.03 13.46 -3.51
C ALA A 111 8.75 12.10 -3.57
N SER A 112 8.31 11.15 -2.75
CA SER A 112 8.91 9.83 -2.61
C SER A 112 7.86 8.78 -2.33
N ASN A 113 8.23 7.51 -2.53
CA ASN A 113 7.35 6.38 -2.23
C ASN A 113 7.39 6.05 -0.73
N ALA A 114 6.35 6.46 0.00
CA ALA A 114 6.25 6.20 1.45
C ALA A 114 6.25 4.70 1.75
N LEU A 115 5.62 3.88 0.91
CA LEU A 115 5.57 2.42 1.10
C LEU A 115 6.95 1.79 1.06
N GLU A 116 7.77 2.18 0.09
CA GLU A 116 9.15 1.70 -0.03
C GLU A 116 10.00 2.15 1.16
N ILE A 117 9.85 3.41 1.60
CA ILE A 117 10.56 3.94 2.75
C ILE A 117 10.24 3.12 4.01
N PHE A 118 8.96 2.99 4.37
CA PHE A 118 8.58 2.28 5.61
C PHE A 118 8.83 0.77 5.52
N SER A 119 8.69 0.16 4.34
CA SER A 119 9.10 -1.24 4.13
C SER A 119 10.61 -1.40 4.36
N LYS A 120 11.44 -0.47 3.85
CA LYS A 120 12.88 -0.49 4.07
C LYS A 120 13.22 -0.29 5.55
N ARG A 121 12.54 0.63 6.26
CA ARG A 121 12.74 0.85 7.70
C ARG A 121 12.50 -0.41 8.52
N ARG A 122 11.43 -1.13 8.22
CA ARG A 122 11.13 -2.43 8.84
C ARG A 122 12.25 -3.44 8.56
N ASP A 123 12.66 -3.56 7.31
CA ASP A 123 13.69 -4.53 6.90
C ASP A 123 15.06 -4.24 7.53
N ASP A 124 15.45 -2.96 7.62
CA ASP A 124 16.69 -2.54 8.26
C ASP A 124 16.69 -2.93 9.76
N ALA A 125 15.61 -2.58 10.48
CA ALA A 125 15.47 -2.91 11.90
C ALA A 125 15.46 -4.44 12.12
N LEU A 126 14.83 -5.19 11.22
CA LEU A 126 14.80 -6.64 11.30
C LEU A 126 16.17 -7.26 10.97
N ALA A 127 16.90 -6.71 9.99
CA ALA A 127 18.24 -7.16 9.64
C ALA A 127 19.21 -7.01 10.82
N GLU A 128 19.14 -5.90 11.57
CA GLU A 128 19.92 -5.70 12.81
C GLU A 128 19.62 -6.78 13.86
N VAL A 129 18.34 -7.15 14.02
CA VAL A 129 17.93 -8.21 14.95
C VAL A 129 18.43 -9.58 14.49
N LYS A 130 18.30 -9.88 13.19
CA LYS A 130 18.70 -11.17 12.60
C LYS A 130 20.23 -11.33 12.62
N ALA A 131 20.97 -10.22 12.47
CA ALA A 131 22.41 -10.16 12.68
C ALA A 131 22.84 -10.22 14.16
N GLY A 132 21.89 -10.22 15.11
CA GLY A 132 22.17 -10.30 16.54
C GLY A 132 22.79 -9.05 17.15
N GLU A 133 22.76 -7.92 16.45
CA GLU A 133 23.28 -6.63 16.91
C GLU A 133 22.34 -5.98 17.91
N VAL A 134 21.04 -6.13 17.68
CA VAL A 134 19.98 -5.64 18.56
C VAL A 134 19.12 -6.82 19.01
N SER A 135 18.73 -6.83 20.29
CA SER A 135 17.77 -7.84 20.75
C SER A 135 16.37 -7.53 20.23
N LEU A 136 15.65 -8.56 19.79
CA LEU A 136 14.24 -8.45 19.35
C LEU A 136 13.38 -7.73 20.38
N LYS A 137 13.65 -7.89 21.69
CA LYS A 137 12.90 -7.21 22.75
C LYS A 137 12.91 -5.68 22.57
N PHE A 138 14.06 -5.10 22.21
CA PHE A 138 14.22 -3.66 22.03
C PHE A 138 13.73 -3.18 20.65
N ALA A 139 13.94 -3.97 19.60
CA ALA A 139 13.50 -3.60 18.25
C ALA A 139 12.01 -3.87 17.97
N SER A 140 11.35 -4.70 18.77
CA SER A 140 9.98 -5.18 18.51
C SER A 140 8.94 -4.07 18.36
N TYR A 141 9.08 -2.99 19.13
CA TYR A 141 8.17 -1.84 19.04
C TYR A 141 8.28 -1.17 17.67
N ASN A 142 9.50 -0.87 17.22
CA ASN A 142 9.75 -0.24 15.92
C ASN A 142 9.31 -1.14 14.77
N ILE A 143 9.66 -2.44 14.81
CA ILE A 143 9.28 -3.39 13.77
C ILE A 143 7.75 -3.44 13.62
N LYS A 144 7.01 -3.58 14.71
CA LYS A 144 5.54 -3.59 14.69
C LYS A 144 4.95 -2.25 14.28
N GLY A 145 5.55 -1.14 14.71
CA GLY A 145 5.17 0.21 14.30
C GLY A 145 5.26 0.40 12.79
N TYR A 146 6.38 0.00 12.19
CA TYR A 146 6.57 0.04 10.74
C TYR A 146 5.66 -0.94 9.99
N GLU A 147 5.41 -2.15 10.50
CA GLU A 147 4.44 -3.08 9.91
C GLU A 147 3.02 -2.50 9.86
N ARG A 148 2.54 -1.90 10.96
CA ARG A 148 1.22 -1.26 10.99
C ARG A 148 1.15 -0.02 10.11
N THR A 149 2.24 0.74 10.06
CA THR A 149 2.34 1.93 9.20
C THR A 149 2.28 1.54 7.73
N GLN A 150 3.01 0.49 7.35
CA GLN A 150 2.95 -0.06 6.00
C GLN A 150 1.53 -0.47 5.63
N GLN A 151 0.83 -1.25 6.48
CA GLN A 151 -0.57 -1.65 6.24
C GLN A 151 -1.50 -0.44 6.08
N ALA A 152 -1.34 0.60 6.90
CA ALA A 152 -2.15 1.80 6.79
C ALA A 152 -1.89 2.55 5.48
N LEU A 153 -0.61 2.69 5.08
CA LEU A 153 -0.25 3.32 3.81
C LEU A 153 -0.72 2.49 2.61
N ASP A 154 -0.65 1.16 2.67
CA ASP A 154 -1.17 0.26 1.63
C ASP A 154 -2.69 0.48 1.46
N LYS A 155 -3.42 0.59 2.57
CA LYS A 155 -4.86 0.96 2.55
C LYS A 155 -5.11 2.35 1.95
N LEU A 156 -4.25 3.34 2.21
CA LEU A 156 -4.42 4.68 1.65
C LEU A 156 -4.14 4.70 0.13
N ALA A 157 -3.12 4.01 -0.34
CA ALA A 157 -2.83 3.85 -1.77
C ALA A 157 -3.99 3.18 -2.51
N ALA A 158 -4.55 2.14 -1.90
CA ALA A 158 -5.74 1.46 -2.40
C ALA A 158 -6.97 2.37 -2.52
N ILE A 159 -7.21 3.22 -1.51
CA ILE A 159 -8.31 4.18 -1.54
C ILE A 159 -8.05 5.25 -2.60
N HIS A 160 -6.82 5.75 -2.73
CA HIS A 160 -6.43 6.66 -3.82
C HIS A 160 -6.80 6.09 -5.19
N ASP A 161 -6.46 4.82 -5.44
CA ASP A 161 -6.77 4.15 -6.71
C ASP A 161 -8.29 4.05 -6.96
N ALA A 162 -9.06 3.65 -5.95
CA ALA A 162 -10.52 3.59 -6.06
C ALA A 162 -11.15 4.96 -6.37
N LEU A 163 -10.65 6.02 -5.72
CA LEU A 163 -11.14 7.38 -5.88
C LEU A 163 -10.92 7.97 -7.27
N GLN A 164 -9.97 7.44 -8.06
CA GLN A 164 -9.78 7.89 -9.44
C GLN A 164 -11.00 7.63 -10.33
N SER A 165 -11.82 6.63 -9.97
CA SER A 165 -13.07 6.28 -10.66
C SER A 165 -14.33 6.81 -9.96
N GLU A 166 -14.18 7.52 -8.84
CA GLU A 166 -15.30 7.97 -8.01
C GLU A 166 -15.75 9.38 -8.40
N ASP A 167 -16.84 9.49 -9.16
CA ASP A 167 -17.39 10.78 -9.62
C ASP A 167 -17.93 11.64 -8.46
N ASP A 168 -18.40 11.00 -7.39
CA ASP A 168 -18.97 11.67 -6.21
C ASP A 168 -17.92 12.41 -5.36
N VAL A 169 -16.62 12.24 -5.64
CA VAL A 169 -15.52 12.88 -4.92
C VAL A 169 -14.74 13.79 -5.85
N GLN A 170 -14.69 15.08 -5.56
CA GLN A 170 -13.84 16.02 -6.29
C GLN A 170 -12.40 15.98 -5.76
N SER A 171 -11.44 16.22 -6.64
CA SER A 171 -10.02 16.25 -6.26
C SER A 171 -9.68 17.61 -5.62
N ALA A 172 -8.87 17.59 -4.57
CA ALA A 172 -8.30 18.82 -4.00
C ALA A 172 -7.39 19.55 -5.00
N THR A 173 -7.24 20.86 -4.83
CA THR A 173 -6.20 21.63 -5.56
C THR A 173 -4.78 21.24 -5.11
N GLY A 174 -3.76 21.69 -5.84
CA GLY A 174 -2.35 21.36 -5.56
C GLY A 174 -1.84 21.82 -4.19
N ASP A 175 -2.48 22.83 -3.59
CA ASP A 175 -2.17 23.33 -2.23
C ASP A 175 -3.13 22.76 -1.17
N GLY A 176 -4.03 21.84 -1.56
CA GLY A 176 -5.08 21.32 -0.70
C GLY A 176 -4.58 20.70 0.61
N MET A 177 -3.40 20.05 0.60
CA MET A 177 -2.81 19.49 1.81
C MET A 177 -2.41 20.56 2.83
N ALA A 178 -1.75 21.63 2.37
CA ALA A 178 -1.38 22.76 3.21
C ALA A 178 -2.62 23.49 3.76
N GLN A 179 -3.64 23.66 2.91
CA GLN A 179 -4.92 24.24 3.31
C GLN A 179 -5.62 23.39 4.39
N ALA A 180 -5.60 22.05 4.25
CA ALA A 180 -6.18 21.14 5.23
C ALA A 180 -5.43 21.16 6.56
N ALA A 181 -4.09 21.26 6.52
CA ALA A 181 -3.27 21.43 7.73
C ALA A 181 -3.59 22.76 8.45
N ASP A 182 -3.65 23.87 7.71
CA ASP A 182 -4.02 25.18 8.25
C ASP A 182 -5.41 25.15 8.91
N LEU A 183 -6.39 24.51 8.26
CA LEU A 183 -7.73 24.31 8.80
C LEU A 183 -7.72 23.47 10.07
N LEU A 184 -6.96 22.38 10.11
CA LEU A 184 -6.82 21.55 11.30
C LEU A 184 -6.27 22.33 12.50
N HIS A 185 -5.23 23.14 12.28
CA HIS A 185 -4.67 24.03 13.32
C HIS A 185 -5.72 25.04 13.80
N ALA A 186 -6.44 25.66 12.87
CA ALA A 186 -7.49 26.61 13.18
C ALA A 186 -8.65 25.95 13.97
N GLU A 187 -9.14 24.77 13.57
CA GLU A 187 -10.19 24.01 14.25
C GLU A 187 -9.79 23.58 15.67
N ARG A 188 -8.54 23.13 15.86
CA ARG A 188 -8.00 22.78 17.18
C ARG A 188 -7.95 24.01 18.06
N TRP A 189 -7.39 25.11 17.55
CA TRP A 189 -7.34 26.37 18.28
C TRP A 189 -8.73 26.89 18.65
N MET A 190 -9.71 26.89 17.74
CA MET A 190 -11.06 27.36 18.03
C MET A 190 -11.73 26.59 19.17
N ARG A 191 -11.53 25.26 19.23
CA ARG A 191 -12.02 24.43 20.35
C ARG A 191 -11.36 24.82 21.67
N THR A 192 -10.05 24.97 21.69
CA THR A 192 -9.30 25.40 22.88
C THR A 192 -9.70 26.81 23.30
N ALA A 193 -9.92 27.71 22.33
CA ALA A 193 -10.27 29.09 22.55
C ALA A 193 -11.64 29.26 23.22
N GLN A 194 -12.64 28.49 22.78
CA GLN A 194 -13.95 28.46 23.42
C GLN A 194 -13.88 27.98 24.88
N GLN A 195 -13.03 26.99 25.17
CA GLN A 195 -12.82 26.49 26.53
C GLN A 195 -12.09 27.50 27.41
N ALA A 196 -11.07 28.17 26.88
CA ALA A 196 -10.30 29.18 27.59
C ALA A 196 -11.19 30.39 27.95
N GLU A 197 -12.02 30.86 27.01
CA GLU A 197 -12.95 31.97 27.25
C GLU A 197 -14.01 31.61 28.30
N ALA A 198 -14.52 30.38 28.28
CA ALA A 198 -15.45 29.88 29.30
C ALA A 198 -14.83 29.84 30.72
N LYS A 199 -13.50 29.71 30.82
CA LYS A 199 -12.74 29.68 32.07
C LYS A 199 -12.08 31.02 32.44
N GLY A 200 -12.15 32.02 31.57
CA GLY A 200 -11.48 33.31 31.74
C GLY A 200 -9.95 33.26 31.62
N GLU A 201 -9.41 32.24 30.93
CA GLU A 201 -7.97 32.04 30.74
C GLU A 201 -7.42 32.84 29.54
N PRO A 202 -6.12 33.21 29.55
CA PRO A 202 -5.50 33.89 28.43
C PRO A 202 -5.39 32.99 27.19
N LEU A 203 -5.68 33.56 26.02
CA LEU A 203 -5.58 32.91 24.71
C LEU A 203 -4.19 33.11 24.13
N VAL A 204 -3.22 32.31 24.57
CA VAL A 204 -1.86 32.33 24.04
C VAL A 204 -1.79 31.50 22.74
N LEU A 205 -1.06 32.00 21.74
CA LEU A 205 -0.86 31.36 20.44
C LEU A 205 0.64 31.26 20.16
N ASP A 206 1.07 30.10 19.65
CA ASP A 206 2.35 30.01 18.96
C ASP A 206 2.23 30.65 17.56
N LYS A 207 3.39 30.98 16.98
CA LYS A 207 3.47 31.68 15.70
C LYS A 207 2.86 30.88 14.55
N ASP A 208 3.10 29.57 14.49
CA ASP A 208 2.65 28.72 13.38
C ASP A 208 1.13 28.57 13.37
N THR A 209 0.53 28.40 14.56
CA THR A 209 -0.93 28.37 14.72
C THR A 209 -1.55 29.73 14.36
N ALA A 210 -0.92 30.83 14.77
CA ALA A 210 -1.39 32.18 14.42
C ALA A 210 -1.36 32.39 12.89
N GLU A 211 -0.26 32.00 12.21
CA GLU A 211 -0.12 32.11 10.76
C GLU A 211 -1.17 31.27 10.02
N SER A 212 -1.43 30.05 10.50
CA SER A 212 -2.45 29.15 9.96
C SER A 212 -3.85 29.79 10.05
N ILE A 213 -4.22 30.35 11.21
CA ILE A 213 -5.49 31.08 11.39
C ILE A 213 -5.57 32.27 10.44
N GLY A 214 -4.47 33.01 10.28
CA GLY A 214 -4.34 34.10 9.32
C GLY A 214 -4.69 33.70 7.90
N ARG A 215 -4.06 32.63 7.40
CA ARG A 215 -4.30 32.09 6.06
C ARG A 215 -5.73 31.59 5.88
N VAL A 216 -6.28 30.88 6.88
CA VAL A 216 -7.68 30.39 6.84
C VAL A 216 -8.67 31.55 6.77
N MET A 217 -8.54 32.55 7.64
CA MET A 217 -9.48 33.69 7.66
C MET A 217 -9.36 34.54 6.40
N GLN A 218 -8.14 34.74 5.89
CA GLN A 218 -7.93 35.46 4.63
C GLN A 218 -8.61 34.74 3.46
N ARG A 219 -8.50 33.40 3.39
CA ARG A 219 -9.22 32.58 2.38
C ARG A 219 -10.73 32.67 2.53
N ALA A 220 -11.22 32.76 3.76
CA ALA A 220 -12.64 32.96 4.06
C ALA A 220 -13.16 34.37 3.73
N GLY A 221 -12.30 35.28 3.25
CA GLY A 221 -12.64 36.68 2.99
C GLY A 221 -12.70 37.57 4.25
N ALA A 222 -12.28 37.06 5.40
CA ALA A 222 -12.20 37.80 6.65
C ALA A 222 -10.82 38.45 6.82
N THR A 223 -10.78 39.79 6.85
CA THR A 223 -9.55 40.54 7.14
C THR A 223 -9.22 40.51 8.62
N LEU A 224 -8.10 39.88 8.97
CA LEU A 224 -7.48 40.00 10.29
C LEU A 224 -6.48 41.18 10.32
N PRO A 225 -6.31 41.84 11.48
CA PRO A 225 -5.23 42.81 11.65
C PRO A 225 -3.87 42.12 11.50
N PRO A 226 -2.84 42.84 11.00
CA PRO A 226 -1.50 42.30 10.88
C PRO A 226 -1.01 41.83 12.26
N MET A 227 -0.25 40.73 12.30
CA MET A 227 0.42 40.31 13.53
C MET A 227 1.49 41.34 13.90
N THR A 228 1.10 42.30 14.73
CA THR A 228 1.99 43.32 15.30
C THR A 228 2.00 43.17 16.81
N GLY A 229 3.11 42.70 17.38
CA GLY A 229 3.28 42.56 18.84
C GLY A 229 3.57 41.14 19.30
N ASP A 230 3.73 40.98 20.62
CA ASP A 230 3.98 39.70 21.28
C ASP A 230 2.69 38.87 21.32
N LEU A 231 2.73 37.63 20.82
CA LEU A 231 1.55 36.74 20.77
C LEU A 231 1.14 36.26 22.18
N GLU A 232 2.01 36.45 23.18
CA GLU A 232 1.79 36.11 24.58
C GLU A 232 0.68 36.94 25.24
N ASP A 233 0.42 38.16 24.77
CA ASP A 233 -0.63 39.04 25.30
C ASP A 233 -2.06 38.60 24.90
N GLY A 234 -2.18 37.67 23.94
CA GLY A 234 -3.45 37.09 23.48
C GLY A 234 -4.44 38.06 22.83
N ALA A 235 -4.06 39.32 22.62
CA ALA A 235 -4.92 40.35 22.01
C ALA A 235 -5.28 40.01 20.56
N TRP A 236 -4.28 39.58 19.77
CA TRP A 236 -4.49 39.14 18.39
C TRP A 236 -5.40 37.89 18.32
N ALA A 237 -5.20 36.94 19.23
CA ALA A 237 -6.03 35.72 19.32
C ALA A 237 -7.52 36.06 19.55
N LYS A 238 -7.80 37.03 20.43
CA LYS A 238 -9.17 37.51 20.68
C LYS A 238 -9.79 38.15 19.44
N GLN A 239 -9.03 38.95 18.71
CA GLN A 239 -9.49 39.58 17.47
C GLN A 239 -9.76 38.53 16.38
N ALA A 240 -8.90 37.52 16.25
CA ALA A 240 -9.11 36.40 15.34
C ALA A 240 -10.38 35.61 15.67
N LEU A 241 -10.66 35.39 16.97
CA LEU A 241 -11.87 34.67 17.40
C LEU A 241 -13.14 35.49 17.10
N GLN A 242 -13.09 36.81 17.28
CA GLN A 242 -14.21 37.70 16.93
C GLN A 242 -14.46 37.74 15.42
N ALA A 243 -13.40 37.77 14.60
CA ALA A 243 -13.53 37.71 13.15
C ALA A 243 -14.16 36.39 12.69
N TYR A 244 -13.74 35.26 13.27
CA TYR A 244 -14.34 33.97 12.97
C TYR A 244 -15.82 33.90 13.35
N ARG A 245 -16.21 34.41 14.53
CA ARG A 245 -17.62 34.48 14.94
C ARG A 245 -18.45 35.36 13.99
N SER A 246 -17.87 36.47 13.56
CA SER A 246 -18.52 37.37 12.59
C SER A 246 -18.72 36.67 11.25
N TRP A 247 -17.72 35.91 10.79
CA TRP A 247 -17.83 35.09 9.60
C TRP A 247 -18.92 34.02 9.74
N GLN A 248 -18.94 33.25 10.84
CA GLN A 248 -19.99 32.24 11.11
C GLN A 248 -21.39 32.85 11.14
N PHE A 249 -21.54 34.06 11.66
CA PHE A 249 -22.83 34.77 11.68
C PHE A 249 -23.27 35.20 10.28
N GLN A 250 -22.33 35.60 9.42
CA GLN A 250 -22.60 35.97 8.02
C GLN A 250 -22.86 34.74 7.14
N HIS A 251 -22.33 33.59 7.54
CA HIS A 251 -22.38 32.32 6.80
C HIS A 251 -23.03 31.19 7.63
N PRO A 252 -24.32 31.31 7.97
CA PRO A 252 -24.98 30.33 8.84
C PRO A 252 -25.10 28.98 8.14
N GLY A 253 -24.33 28.00 8.61
CA GLY A 253 -24.34 26.62 8.10
C GLY A 253 -23.24 26.29 7.11
N ASP A 254 -22.47 27.29 6.65
CA ASP A 254 -21.29 27.05 5.82
C ASP A 254 -20.12 26.54 6.68
N LYS A 255 -19.23 25.79 6.05
CA LYS A 255 -17.98 25.30 6.66
C LYS A 255 -16.79 25.86 5.91
N LEU A 256 -15.70 26.07 6.64
CA LEU A 256 -14.41 26.38 6.04
C LEU A 256 -13.85 25.07 5.48
N ASP A 257 -13.69 25.01 4.17
CA ASP A 257 -13.20 23.82 3.46
C ASP A 257 -11.95 24.12 2.60
N ILE A 258 -11.36 23.06 2.08
CA ILE A 258 -10.26 23.15 1.12
C ILE A 258 -10.76 23.48 -0.27
N ASP A 259 -9.91 24.11 -1.07
CA ASP A 259 -10.23 24.42 -2.46
C ASP A 259 -10.18 23.13 -3.30
N LEU A 260 -11.24 22.90 -4.06
CA LEU A 260 -11.39 21.75 -4.94
C LEU A 260 -11.11 22.18 -6.38
N LYS A 261 -10.55 21.26 -7.17
CA LYS A 261 -10.46 21.47 -8.62
C LYS A 261 -11.88 21.64 -9.17
N PRO A 262 -12.10 22.57 -10.12
CA PRO A 262 -13.37 22.65 -10.81
C PRO A 262 -13.69 21.26 -11.38
N ALA A 263 -14.96 20.86 -11.32
CA ALA A 263 -15.40 19.68 -12.05
C ALA A 263 -15.13 19.95 -13.53
N GLU A 264 -14.07 19.39 -14.08
CA GLU A 264 -13.79 19.50 -15.51
C GLU A 264 -15.02 18.96 -16.27
N GLU A 265 -15.64 19.81 -17.10
CA GLU A 265 -16.57 19.37 -18.14
C GLU A 265 -15.85 18.61 -19.29
N GLU A 266 -14.54 18.33 -19.15
CA GLU A 266 -13.68 17.75 -20.18
C GLU A 266 -13.76 16.21 -20.29
N ASP A 267 -14.97 15.66 -20.15
CA ASP A 267 -15.33 14.36 -20.77
C ASP A 267 -16.47 14.52 -21.80
N LYS A 268 -16.69 15.74 -22.31
CA LYS A 268 -17.62 16.01 -23.42
C LYS A 268 -16.98 16.81 -24.55
N LYS A 269 -16.57 16.05 -25.58
CA LYS A 269 -16.39 16.43 -26.99
C LYS A 269 -15.23 17.37 -27.33
N VAL A 270 -14.18 16.79 -27.90
CA VAL A 270 -13.56 17.33 -29.13
C VAL A 270 -13.46 16.19 -30.14
N PHE A 271 -14.46 16.10 -31.01
CA PHE A 271 -14.30 15.42 -32.30
C PHE A 271 -13.20 16.17 -33.07
N LYS A 272 -12.07 15.52 -33.32
CA LYS A 272 -11.29 15.78 -34.53
C LYS A 272 -11.40 14.52 -35.39
N GLU A 273 -11.87 14.69 -36.62
CA GLU A 273 -11.93 13.62 -37.60
C GLU A 273 -10.57 12.91 -37.71
N PRO A 274 -10.55 11.57 -37.81
CA PRO A 274 -9.32 10.84 -38.02
C PRO A 274 -8.70 11.21 -39.37
N PRO A 275 -7.37 11.37 -39.49
CA PRO A 275 -6.73 11.35 -40.79
C PRO A 275 -7.01 9.98 -41.43
N ARG A 276 -7.54 9.99 -42.67
CA ARG A 276 -7.74 8.76 -43.44
C ARG A 276 -6.41 8.00 -43.54
N PRO A 277 -6.39 6.67 -43.35
CA PRO A 277 -5.21 5.89 -43.59
C PRO A 277 -4.86 5.96 -45.08
N THR A 278 -3.69 6.51 -45.38
CA THR A 278 -3.02 6.27 -46.67
C THR A 278 -2.67 4.80 -46.73
N THR A 279 -3.20 4.13 -47.74
CA THR A 279 -2.80 2.80 -48.16
C THR A 279 -1.32 2.72 -48.46
N ASP A 280 -0.79 1.51 -48.27
CA ASP A 280 0.50 1.01 -48.70
C ASP A 280 1.67 1.23 -47.73
N THR A 281 1.87 0.24 -46.86
CA THR A 281 3.12 -0.54 -46.89
C THR A 281 2.84 -1.96 -46.42
N VAL A 282 3.08 -2.90 -47.32
CA VAL A 282 2.97 -4.35 -47.10
C VAL A 282 4.03 -4.76 -46.08
N GLY A 283 3.61 -5.07 -44.85
CA GLY A 283 4.43 -5.79 -43.88
C GLY A 283 4.29 -7.29 -44.10
N GLU A 284 5.42 -7.97 -44.29
CA GLU A 284 5.52 -9.44 -44.38
C GLU A 284 4.74 -10.12 -43.25
N GLN A 285 3.80 -10.99 -43.64
CA GLN A 285 3.13 -11.91 -42.72
C GLN A 285 4.18 -12.83 -42.07
N LEU A 286 4.39 -12.65 -40.77
CA LEU A 286 4.93 -13.72 -39.93
C LEU A 286 4.01 -14.94 -40.04
N PRO A 287 4.53 -16.16 -40.21
CA PRO A 287 3.72 -17.34 -40.46
C PRO A 287 2.75 -17.58 -39.29
N GLN A 288 1.46 -17.51 -39.59
CA GLN A 288 0.39 -17.94 -38.68
C GLN A 288 0.57 -19.43 -38.38
N GLN A 289 1.08 -19.75 -37.20
CA GLN A 289 0.99 -21.11 -36.67
C GLN A 289 -0.49 -21.41 -36.39
N ALA A 290 -0.99 -22.53 -36.92
CA ALA A 290 -2.34 -23.00 -36.64
C ALA A 290 -2.57 -23.13 -35.12
N PRO A 291 -3.74 -22.74 -34.60
CA PRO A 291 -4.03 -22.85 -33.18
C PRO A 291 -3.87 -24.31 -32.73
N PRO A 292 -3.20 -24.56 -31.58
CA PRO A 292 -2.97 -25.90 -31.08
C PRO A 292 -4.31 -26.61 -30.85
N SER A 293 -4.38 -27.90 -31.21
CA SER A 293 -5.61 -28.68 -31.06
C SER A 293 -6.04 -28.76 -29.59
N PRO A 294 -7.35 -28.81 -29.27
CA PRO A 294 -7.85 -28.92 -27.91
C PRO A 294 -7.24 -30.09 -27.12
N ALA A 295 -6.97 -31.22 -27.80
CA ALA A 295 -6.31 -32.38 -27.20
C ALA A 295 -4.83 -32.12 -26.83
N LYS A 296 -4.12 -31.30 -27.62
CA LYS A 296 -2.75 -30.87 -27.30
C LYS A 296 -2.76 -29.92 -26.09
N LEU A 297 -3.70 -28.98 -26.06
CA LEU A 297 -3.88 -28.06 -24.92
C LEU A 297 -4.23 -28.81 -23.63
N ALA A 298 -5.12 -29.80 -23.68
CA ALA A 298 -5.49 -30.61 -22.50
C ALA A 298 -4.31 -31.45 -21.98
N ARG A 299 -3.51 -32.03 -22.87
CA ARG A 299 -2.28 -32.78 -22.49
C ARG A 299 -1.22 -31.86 -21.88
N GLU A 300 -1.04 -30.67 -22.45
CA GLU A 300 -0.12 -29.67 -21.91
C GLU A 300 -0.59 -29.16 -20.54
N ALA A 301 -1.89 -28.92 -20.35
CA ALA A 301 -2.46 -28.53 -19.06
C ALA A 301 -2.27 -29.62 -17.98
N LEU A 302 -2.51 -30.89 -18.33
CA LEU A 302 -2.33 -32.02 -17.42
C LEU A 302 -0.85 -32.23 -17.05
N ALA A 303 0.06 -32.09 -18.02
CA ALA A 303 1.50 -32.15 -17.75
C ALA A 303 1.95 -31.02 -16.80
N LYS A 304 1.44 -29.79 -16.99
CA LYS A 304 1.71 -28.67 -16.07
C LYS A 304 1.18 -28.95 -14.67
N GLN A 305 -0.01 -29.51 -14.54
CA GLN A 305 -0.61 -29.86 -13.25
C GLN A 305 0.20 -30.94 -12.52
N GLN A 306 0.69 -31.96 -13.24
CA GLN A 306 1.53 -33.00 -12.67
C GLN A 306 2.87 -32.47 -12.15
N VAL A 307 3.50 -31.55 -12.89
CA VAL A 307 4.75 -30.89 -12.47
C VAL A 307 4.51 -30.04 -11.22
N GLN A 308 3.45 -29.24 -11.19
CA GLN A 308 3.12 -28.45 -10.00
C GLN A 308 2.81 -29.32 -8.79
N ALA A 309 2.10 -30.44 -8.98
CA ALA A 309 1.83 -31.40 -7.91
C ALA A 309 3.09 -32.11 -7.42
N GLN A 310 4.05 -32.42 -8.32
CA GLN A 310 5.33 -33.03 -7.96
C GLN A 310 6.17 -32.09 -7.11
N TYR A 311 6.22 -30.80 -7.48
CA TYR A 311 7.10 -29.84 -6.82
C TYR A 311 6.43 -29.02 -5.72
N GLY A 312 5.11 -29.08 -5.57
CA GLY A 312 4.37 -28.30 -4.58
C GLY A 312 4.32 -26.80 -4.84
N MET A 313 4.80 -26.36 -6.01
CA MET A 313 4.96 -24.96 -6.38
C MET A 313 4.30 -24.67 -7.72
N SER A 314 3.89 -23.42 -7.92
CA SER A 314 3.36 -22.96 -9.20
C SER A 314 4.42 -23.06 -10.29
N LEU A 315 3.99 -23.29 -11.54
CA LEU A 315 4.90 -23.37 -12.67
C LEU A 315 5.77 -22.11 -12.82
N PRO A 316 5.24 -20.88 -12.69
CA PRO A 316 6.07 -19.67 -12.73
C PRO A 316 7.21 -19.68 -11.70
N MET A 317 6.97 -20.16 -10.47
CA MET A 317 8.02 -20.26 -9.45
C MET A 317 9.09 -21.30 -9.82
N LEU A 318 8.69 -22.44 -10.38
CA LEU A 318 9.64 -23.44 -10.86
C LEU A 318 10.50 -22.92 -12.02
N GLN A 319 9.90 -22.16 -12.94
CA GLN A 319 10.63 -21.54 -14.05
C GLN A 319 11.60 -20.46 -13.55
N LEU A 320 11.18 -19.67 -12.56
CA LEU A 320 12.01 -18.67 -11.90
C LEU A 320 13.22 -19.33 -11.21
N ILE A 321 13.00 -20.38 -10.41
CA ILE A 321 14.08 -21.10 -9.70
C ILE A 321 15.02 -21.79 -10.71
N LYS A 322 14.47 -22.46 -11.74
CA LYS A 322 15.29 -23.08 -12.79
C LYS A 322 16.13 -22.05 -13.56
N GLY A 323 15.58 -20.87 -13.80
CA GLY A 323 16.22 -19.81 -14.57
C GLY A 323 17.20 -18.95 -13.79
N THR A 324 17.31 -19.13 -12.46
CA THR A 324 18.07 -18.24 -11.58
C THR A 324 19.08 -19.04 -10.77
N ASP A 325 20.36 -18.87 -11.08
CA ASP A 325 21.46 -19.42 -10.27
C ASP A 325 21.81 -18.45 -9.14
N VAL A 326 21.60 -18.87 -7.89
CA VAL A 326 21.75 -18.03 -6.69
C VAL A 326 23.19 -17.56 -6.53
N ALA A 327 24.16 -18.38 -6.94
CA ALA A 327 25.58 -18.05 -6.84
C ALA A 327 26.00 -16.87 -7.73
N GLY A 328 25.26 -16.62 -8.82
CA GLY A 328 25.54 -15.55 -9.78
C GLY A 328 24.80 -14.24 -9.52
N LEU A 329 23.97 -14.16 -8.47
CA LEU A 329 23.15 -12.98 -8.20
C LEU A 329 23.94 -11.87 -7.51
N SER A 330 23.71 -10.63 -7.92
CA SER A 330 24.01 -9.47 -7.09
C SER A 330 23.14 -9.48 -5.83
N VAL A 331 23.51 -8.69 -4.82
CA VAL A 331 22.77 -8.61 -3.56
C VAL A 331 21.36 -8.05 -3.79
N GLU A 332 21.23 -7.06 -4.67
CA GLU A 332 19.95 -6.49 -5.08
C GLU A 332 19.09 -7.52 -5.82
N GLN A 333 19.70 -8.31 -6.70
CA GLN A 333 19.00 -9.38 -7.41
C GLN A 333 18.55 -10.49 -6.46
N LEU A 334 19.37 -10.83 -5.46
CA LEU A 334 19.01 -11.79 -4.43
C LEU A 334 17.84 -11.29 -3.59
N LYS A 335 17.81 -9.99 -3.23
CA LYS A 335 16.69 -9.37 -2.52
C LYS A 335 15.40 -9.46 -3.31
N GLN A 336 15.45 -9.10 -4.59
CA GLN A 336 14.30 -9.23 -5.50
C GLN A 336 13.85 -10.68 -5.62
N TYR A 337 14.78 -11.60 -5.81
CA TYR A 337 14.52 -13.03 -5.92
C TYR A 337 13.86 -13.60 -4.66
N SER A 338 14.38 -13.30 -3.47
CA SER A 338 13.79 -13.77 -2.20
C SER A 338 12.39 -13.22 -1.98
N GLN A 339 12.14 -11.96 -2.36
CA GLN A 339 10.81 -11.35 -2.27
C GLN A 339 9.82 -12.02 -3.22
N LEU A 340 10.22 -12.30 -4.46
CA LEU A 340 9.37 -13.00 -5.43
C LEU A 340 9.01 -14.41 -4.97
N LEU A 341 9.98 -15.15 -4.43
CA LEU A 341 9.75 -16.48 -3.87
C LEU A 341 8.82 -16.44 -2.65
N GLN A 342 8.94 -15.41 -1.80
CA GLN A 342 8.05 -15.21 -0.66
C GLN A 342 6.62 -14.90 -1.11
N THR A 343 6.44 -13.95 -2.03
CA THR A 343 5.13 -13.57 -2.56
C THR A 343 4.48 -14.73 -3.32
N GLY A 344 5.27 -15.52 -4.06
CA GLY A 344 4.81 -16.71 -4.76
C GLY A 344 4.56 -17.93 -3.85
N GLY A 345 4.77 -17.81 -2.53
CA GLY A 345 4.57 -18.89 -1.56
C GLY A 345 5.61 -20.01 -1.59
N ALA A 346 6.69 -19.85 -2.37
CA ALA A 346 7.80 -20.79 -2.43
C ALA A 346 8.72 -20.67 -1.19
N LEU A 347 8.80 -19.47 -0.59
CA LEU A 347 9.60 -19.19 0.60
C LEU A 347 8.70 -18.71 1.76
N SER A 348 8.92 -19.23 2.97
CA SER A 348 8.22 -18.73 4.15
C SER A 348 8.70 -17.31 4.53
N LYS A 349 7.88 -16.56 5.29
CA LYS A 349 8.28 -15.22 5.79
C LYS A 349 9.59 -15.29 6.58
N ASP A 350 9.70 -16.22 7.52
CA ASP A 350 10.91 -16.35 8.33
C ASP A 350 12.17 -16.69 7.52
N ASP A 351 12.03 -17.51 6.48
CA ASP A 351 13.14 -17.90 5.62
C ASP A 351 13.58 -16.71 4.75
N ALA A 352 12.65 -15.96 4.19
CA ALA A 352 12.94 -14.71 3.48
C ALA A 352 13.64 -13.70 4.40
N GLU A 353 13.14 -13.54 5.63
CA GLU A 353 13.72 -12.65 6.62
C GLU A 353 15.12 -13.08 7.08
N SER A 354 15.43 -14.38 7.04
CA SER A 354 16.78 -14.85 7.38
C SER A 354 17.86 -14.35 6.42
N LEU A 355 17.46 -14.01 5.19
CA LEU A 355 18.30 -13.44 4.12
C LEU A 355 18.50 -11.92 4.25
N LEU A 356 17.83 -11.25 5.20
CA LEU A 356 17.91 -9.79 5.36
C LEU A 356 19.30 -9.26 5.72
N PRO A 357 20.07 -9.86 6.66
CA PRO A 357 21.42 -9.38 6.94
C PRO A 357 22.33 -9.34 5.71
N LEU A 358 22.29 -10.41 4.90
CA LEU A 358 23.01 -10.49 3.63
C LEU A 358 22.56 -9.39 2.65
N THR A 359 21.25 -9.24 2.48
CA THR A 359 20.67 -8.35 1.46
C THR A 359 20.71 -6.87 1.81
N GLN A 360 20.53 -6.49 3.07
CA GLN A 360 20.54 -5.08 3.49
C GLN A 360 21.96 -4.52 3.67
N ARG A 361 22.97 -5.38 3.87
CA ARG A 361 24.36 -4.96 4.13
C ARG A 361 25.25 -4.98 2.89
N GLY A 362 24.71 -5.35 1.72
CA GLY A 362 25.48 -5.33 0.47
C GLY A 362 26.65 -6.31 0.44
N MET A 363 26.53 -7.48 1.08
CA MET A 363 27.64 -8.44 1.17
C MET A 363 27.81 -9.24 -0.13
N ALA A 364 29.00 -9.17 -0.74
CA ALA A 364 29.24 -9.57 -2.14
C ALA A 364 29.26 -11.09 -2.46
N ASP A 365 28.92 -11.98 -1.53
CA ASP A 365 28.94 -13.44 -1.76
C ASP A 365 27.76 -14.11 -1.05
N PRO A 366 26.64 -14.35 -1.75
CA PRO A 366 25.46 -14.98 -1.17
C PRO A 366 25.75 -16.35 -0.55
N MET A 367 26.48 -17.21 -1.26
CA MET A 367 26.62 -18.63 -0.90
C MET A 367 27.56 -18.87 0.28
N ASN A 368 28.53 -17.98 0.50
CA ASN A 368 29.51 -18.15 1.57
C ASN A 368 29.36 -17.15 2.73
N TYR A 369 28.52 -16.13 2.61
CA TYR A 369 28.31 -15.13 3.66
C TYR A 369 28.00 -15.77 5.02
N TYR A 370 26.96 -16.61 5.09
CA TYR A 370 26.55 -17.25 6.34
C TYR A 370 27.54 -18.29 6.84
N LYS A 371 28.17 -19.07 5.95
CA LYS A 371 29.26 -19.99 6.32
C LYS A 371 30.42 -19.28 7.00
N ARG A 372 30.85 -18.13 6.45
CA ARG A 372 31.93 -17.33 7.02
C ARG A 372 31.56 -16.80 8.41
N ASP A 373 30.35 -16.28 8.56
CA ASP A 373 29.88 -15.71 9.83
C ASP A 373 29.71 -16.80 10.91
N LEU A 374 29.21 -17.99 10.53
CA LEU A 374 29.12 -19.15 11.42
C LEU A 374 30.50 -19.63 11.88
N ASN A 375 31.47 -19.72 10.97
CA ASN A 375 32.85 -20.08 11.32
C ASN A 375 33.48 -19.04 12.27
N TRP A 376 33.29 -17.75 11.97
CA TRP A 376 33.77 -16.67 12.83
C TRP A 376 33.15 -16.72 14.23
N LEU A 377 31.85 -16.98 14.35
CA LEU A 377 31.17 -17.17 15.64
C LEU A 377 31.75 -18.36 16.42
N ALA A 378 32.00 -19.48 15.72
CA ALA A 378 32.59 -20.67 16.32
C ALA A 378 34.02 -20.42 16.82
N ASP A 379 34.84 -19.71 16.04
CA ASP A 379 36.22 -19.35 16.40
C ASP A 379 36.26 -18.42 17.62
N MET A 380 35.38 -17.42 17.69
CA MET A 380 35.27 -16.55 18.86
C MET A 380 34.88 -17.32 20.12
N ALA A 381 33.92 -18.23 20.01
CA ALA A 381 33.54 -19.12 21.11
C ALA A 381 34.71 -20.02 21.55
N ALA A 382 35.44 -20.63 20.61
CA ALA A 382 36.60 -21.47 20.93
C ALA A 382 37.74 -20.71 21.62
N GLN A 383 37.90 -19.42 21.30
CA GLN A 383 38.90 -18.53 21.91
C GLN A 383 38.42 -17.84 23.20
N GLY A 384 37.17 -18.08 23.63
CA GLY A 384 36.58 -17.42 24.80
C GLY A 384 36.43 -15.90 24.63
N ARG A 385 36.32 -15.42 23.38
CA ARG A 385 36.17 -14.00 23.05
C ARG A 385 34.70 -13.64 22.82
N THR A 386 34.31 -12.45 23.26
CA THR A 386 32.98 -11.91 22.95
C THR A 386 32.90 -11.52 21.48
N PRO A 387 31.94 -12.05 20.70
CA PRO A 387 31.76 -11.66 19.30
C PRO A 387 31.31 -10.19 19.20
N GLN A 388 31.94 -9.44 18.29
CA GLN A 388 31.69 -8.02 18.09
C GLN A 388 31.39 -7.69 16.63
N PHE A 389 30.69 -6.59 16.38
CA PHE A 389 30.40 -6.05 15.06
C PHE A 389 30.88 -4.60 14.94
N SER A 390 31.07 -4.14 13.71
CA SER A 390 31.54 -2.79 13.42
C SER A 390 30.36 -1.80 13.43
N THR A 391 30.57 -0.66 14.07
CA THR A 391 29.65 0.49 14.11
C THR A 391 30.41 1.77 13.76
N VAL A 392 29.69 2.87 13.54
CA VAL A 392 30.29 4.20 13.36
C VAL A 392 31.16 4.62 14.56
N GLY A 393 30.85 4.13 15.76
CA GLY A 393 31.60 4.42 17.00
C GLY A 393 32.72 3.43 17.32
N GLY A 394 33.02 2.46 16.45
CA GLY A 394 34.00 1.40 16.70
C GLY A 394 33.36 0.01 16.80
N MET A 395 33.94 -0.89 17.59
CA MET A 395 33.43 -2.25 17.77
C MET A 395 32.41 -2.31 18.91
N ALA A 396 31.29 -2.99 18.69
CA ALA A 396 30.25 -3.24 19.69
C ALA A 396 29.99 -4.74 19.87
N ASP A 397 29.69 -5.17 21.10
CA ASP A 397 29.34 -6.56 21.38
C ASP A 397 28.00 -6.94 20.75
N LEU A 398 27.89 -8.16 20.22
CA LEU A 398 26.60 -8.68 19.78
C LEU A 398 25.63 -8.81 20.97
N ALA A 399 24.44 -8.25 20.83
CA ALA A 399 23.38 -8.37 21.83
C ALA A 399 22.80 -9.80 21.93
N ASN A 400 22.87 -10.59 20.84
CA ASN A 400 22.35 -11.96 20.84
C ASN A 400 23.14 -12.90 19.90
N PRO A 401 24.33 -13.39 20.33
CA PRO A 401 25.16 -14.30 19.54
C PRO A 401 24.44 -15.61 19.14
N THR A 402 23.67 -16.19 20.06
CA THR A 402 22.90 -17.43 19.81
C THR A 402 21.80 -17.22 18.78
N GLY A 403 21.12 -16.07 18.83
CA GLY A 403 20.12 -15.67 17.84
C GLY A 403 20.73 -15.50 16.45
N ARG A 404 21.87 -14.81 16.35
CA ARG A 404 22.64 -14.68 15.11
C ARG A 404 22.99 -16.05 14.53
N MET A 405 23.60 -16.94 15.32
CA MET A 405 23.98 -18.28 14.86
C MET A 405 22.78 -19.06 14.30
N ARG A 406 21.63 -19.03 14.98
CA ARG A 406 20.41 -19.70 14.49
C ARG A 406 19.92 -19.07 13.18
N ASN A 407 19.98 -17.75 13.08
CA ASN A 407 19.59 -17.05 11.86
C ASN A 407 20.52 -17.40 10.69
N ASP A 408 21.83 -17.39 10.92
CA ASP A 408 22.82 -17.66 9.88
C ASP A 408 22.74 -19.13 9.41
N GLN A 409 22.50 -20.08 10.32
CA GLN A 409 22.18 -21.46 9.96
C GLN A 409 20.94 -21.54 9.08
N ARG A 410 19.89 -20.79 9.40
CA ARG A 410 18.66 -20.74 8.61
C ARG A 410 18.91 -20.15 7.23
N GLY A 411 19.55 -18.99 7.15
CA GLY A 411 19.92 -18.32 5.90
C GLY A 411 20.77 -19.23 4.99
N GLN A 412 21.78 -19.88 5.55
CA GLN A 412 22.59 -20.86 4.82
C GLN A 412 21.74 -22.00 4.26
N SER A 413 20.86 -22.57 5.09
CA SER A 413 19.99 -23.68 4.68
C SER A 413 19.03 -23.28 3.57
N VAL A 414 18.52 -22.04 3.57
CA VAL A 414 17.64 -21.52 2.50
C VAL A 414 18.40 -21.47 1.17
N LEU A 415 19.61 -20.92 1.16
CA LEU A 415 20.42 -20.84 -0.05
C LEU A 415 20.81 -22.21 -0.58
N GLU A 416 21.12 -23.16 0.29
CA GLU A 416 21.42 -24.55 -0.10
C GLU A 416 20.20 -25.28 -0.67
N ARG A 417 19.01 -25.11 -0.08
CA ARG A 417 17.76 -25.65 -0.63
C ARG A 417 17.46 -25.08 -2.01
N LEU A 418 17.64 -23.76 -2.18
CA LEU A 418 17.43 -23.10 -3.48
C LEU A 418 18.41 -23.60 -4.54
N GLN A 419 19.69 -23.76 -4.19
CA GLN A 419 20.69 -24.29 -5.11
C GLN A 419 20.41 -25.75 -5.49
N SER A 420 20.04 -26.59 -4.51
CA SER A 420 19.67 -28.00 -4.73
C SER A 420 18.47 -28.11 -5.66
N LEU A 421 17.43 -27.33 -5.41
CA LEU A 421 16.24 -27.30 -6.24
C LEU A 421 16.54 -26.77 -7.66
N HIS A 422 17.35 -25.72 -7.78
CA HIS A 422 17.83 -25.22 -9.07
C HIS A 422 18.51 -26.33 -9.88
N GLN A 423 19.42 -27.09 -9.26
CA GLN A 423 20.11 -28.22 -9.90
C GLN A 423 19.15 -29.34 -10.29
N ALA A 424 18.20 -29.69 -9.43
CA ALA A 424 17.18 -30.70 -9.73
C ALA A 424 16.32 -30.30 -10.94
N LEU A 425 15.96 -29.02 -11.04
CA LEU A 425 15.16 -28.48 -12.13
C LEU A 425 15.94 -28.39 -13.45
N GLN A 426 17.27 -28.28 -13.43
CA GLN A 426 18.07 -28.32 -14.67
C GLN A 426 17.80 -29.60 -15.46
N ASN A 427 17.58 -30.72 -14.77
CA ASN A 427 17.34 -32.03 -15.40
C ASN A 427 15.86 -32.30 -15.74
N ASP A 428 14.92 -31.40 -15.43
CA ASP A 428 13.50 -31.57 -15.72
C ASP A 428 13.04 -30.74 -16.94
N ASP A 429 12.95 -31.38 -18.10
CA ASP A 429 12.53 -30.75 -19.36
C ASP A 429 11.08 -30.26 -19.38
N ARG A 430 10.25 -30.73 -18.43
CA ARG A 430 8.86 -30.26 -18.30
C ARG A 430 8.80 -28.85 -17.73
N VAL A 431 9.84 -28.41 -17.02
CA VAL A 431 10.02 -27.02 -16.57
C VAL A 431 10.95 -26.33 -17.56
N ARG A 432 10.42 -25.39 -18.35
CA ARG A 432 11.21 -24.60 -19.28
C ARG A 432 11.70 -23.33 -18.60
N THR A 433 12.98 -22.99 -18.78
CA THR A 433 13.49 -21.67 -18.41
C THR A 433 12.70 -20.59 -19.16
N ALA A 434 12.40 -19.49 -18.47
CA ALA A 434 11.92 -18.30 -19.15
C ALA A 434 13.06 -17.75 -20.06
N PRO A 435 12.72 -17.07 -21.17
CA PRO A 435 13.71 -16.34 -21.96
C PRO A 435 14.36 -15.22 -21.12
N THR A 436 15.51 -14.68 -21.56
CA THR A 436 16.33 -13.64 -20.89
C THR A 436 15.54 -12.62 -20.03
N ASP A 437 16.12 -12.24 -18.88
CA ASP A 437 15.51 -11.42 -17.79
C ASP A 437 14.47 -12.14 -16.91
N ASN A 438 14.79 -13.35 -16.45
CA ASN A 438 13.92 -14.20 -15.61
C ASN A 438 13.37 -13.50 -14.36
N LEU A 439 14.21 -12.73 -13.65
CA LEU A 439 13.79 -12.00 -12.44
C LEU A 439 12.76 -10.90 -12.75
N ARG A 440 13.01 -10.10 -13.80
CA ARG A 440 12.07 -9.05 -14.23
C ARG A 440 10.76 -9.66 -14.71
N GLN A 441 10.84 -10.71 -15.52
CA GLN A 441 9.65 -11.38 -16.02
C GLN A 441 8.81 -12.00 -14.92
N ALA A 442 9.45 -12.58 -13.89
CA ALA A 442 8.75 -13.10 -12.72
C ALA A 442 8.18 -11.98 -11.84
N GLY A 443 8.88 -10.84 -11.73
CA GLY A 443 8.34 -9.63 -11.12
C GLY A 443 7.09 -9.11 -11.82
N ASP A 444 7.17 -8.98 -13.14
CA ASP A 444 6.03 -8.60 -13.99
C ASP A 444 4.85 -9.59 -13.82
N GLN A 445 5.14 -10.90 -13.80
CA GLN A 445 4.12 -11.94 -13.62
C GLN A 445 3.49 -11.90 -12.21
N ALA A 446 4.29 -11.69 -11.16
CA ALA A 446 3.79 -11.56 -9.80
C ALA A 446 2.90 -10.32 -9.64
N ALA A 447 3.28 -9.20 -10.25
CA ALA A 447 2.46 -7.99 -10.30
C ALA A 447 1.12 -8.26 -11.02
N PHE A 448 1.16 -8.96 -12.16
CA PHE A 448 -0.03 -9.36 -12.90
C PHE A 448 -0.93 -10.33 -12.12
N ASP A 449 -0.39 -11.39 -11.54
CA ASP A 449 -1.18 -12.41 -10.82
C ASP A 449 -1.91 -11.77 -9.63
N LYS A 450 -1.22 -10.87 -8.93
CA LYS A 450 -1.77 -10.10 -7.82
C LYS A 450 -2.87 -9.14 -8.28
N TRP A 451 -2.60 -8.38 -9.33
CA TRP A 451 -3.59 -7.50 -9.95
C TRP A 451 -4.84 -8.26 -10.39
N ALA A 452 -4.68 -9.36 -11.12
CA ALA A 452 -5.79 -10.19 -11.58
C ALA A 452 -6.56 -10.83 -10.42
N GLN A 453 -5.90 -11.18 -9.31
CA GLN A 453 -6.57 -11.68 -8.11
C GLN A 453 -7.43 -10.61 -7.43
N VAL A 454 -6.96 -9.36 -7.37
CA VAL A 454 -7.72 -8.23 -6.82
C VAL A 454 -8.95 -7.96 -7.70
N GLU A 455 -8.75 -7.83 -9.01
CA GLU A 455 -9.82 -7.52 -9.96
C GLU A 455 -10.89 -8.63 -10.03
N SER A 456 -10.48 -9.90 -9.97
CA SER A 456 -11.41 -11.04 -10.00
C SER A 456 -12.30 -11.17 -8.77
N LYS A 457 -11.89 -10.63 -7.61
CA LYS A 457 -12.71 -10.63 -6.38
C LYS A 457 -13.74 -9.49 -6.35
N GLY A 458 -13.52 -8.45 -7.16
CA GLY A 458 -14.36 -7.26 -7.28
C GLY A 458 -14.30 -6.34 -6.06
N ALA A 459 -14.34 -5.03 -6.29
CA ALA A 459 -14.24 -3.99 -5.26
C ALA A 459 -15.28 -4.10 -4.12
N ARG A 460 -16.39 -4.83 -4.32
CA ARG A 460 -17.50 -4.97 -3.35
C ARG A 460 -17.29 -6.03 -2.26
N ASN A 461 -16.30 -6.92 -2.39
CA ASN A 461 -16.01 -7.98 -1.41
C ASN A 461 -14.73 -7.71 -0.60
N ALA A 462 -14.25 -6.46 -0.58
CA ALA A 462 -12.94 -6.07 -0.05
C ALA A 462 -12.91 -5.90 1.49
N GLU A 463 -13.60 -6.74 2.25
CA GLU A 463 -13.17 -6.98 3.64
C GLU A 463 -11.92 -7.88 3.58
N GLY A 464 -10.75 -7.25 3.55
CA GLY A 464 -9.46 -7.94 3.67
C GLY A 464 -8.68 -8.19 2.38
N VAL A 465 -8.92 -7.44 1.31
CA VAL A 465 -8.08 -7.48 0.11
C VAL A 465 -7.52 -6.07 -0.13
N GLU A 466 -6.24 -5.89 0.16
CA GLU A 466 -5.46 -4.68 -0.18
C GLU A 466 -5.28 -4.62 -1.72
N PRO A 467 -5.66 -3.50 -2.38
CA PRO A 467 -5.12 -3.15 -3.69
C PRO A 467 -3.66 -2.71 -3.54
N GLU A 468 -2.74 -3.67 -3.58
CA GLU A 468 -1.30 -3.37 -3.53
C GLU A 468 -0.73 -3.22 -4.94
N PHE A 469 -0.82 -2.02 -5.51
CA PHE A 469 0.10 -1.59 -6.56
C PHE A 469 1.23 -0.80 -5.89
N ARG A 470 2.47 -1.25 -6.02
CA ARG A 470 3.60 -0.72 -5.25
C ARG A 470 4.44 0.30 -6.03
N SER A 471 4.37 0.35 -7.37
CA SER A 471 5.11 1.32 -8.19
C SER A 471 4.63 1.46 -9.66
N LEU A 472 5.04 2.51 -10.37
CA LEU A 472 4.92 2.65 -11.85
C LEU A 472 5.54 1.46 -12.60
N SER A 473 6.61 0.86 -12.05
CA SER A 473 7.26 -0.31 -12.63
C SER A 473 6.35 -1.55 -12.65
N ASP A 474 5.50 -1.71 -11.63
CA ASP A 474 4.54 -2.82 -11.56
C ASP A 474 3.47 -2.68 -12.64
N VAL A 475 2.98 -1.46 -12.87
CA VAL A 475 2.00 -1.15 -13.92
C VAL A 475 2.57 -1.51 -15.30
N ASP A 476 3.77 -1.05 -15.61
CA ASP A 476 4.42 -1.41 -16.87
C ASP A 476 4.70 -2.92 -16.98
N GLY A 477 4.95 -3.58 -15.85
CA GLY A 477 5.11 -5.04 -15.77
C GLY A 477 3.84 -5.79 -16.14
N ILE A 478 2.69 -5.38 -15.61
CA ILE A 478 1.37 -5.91 -15.95
C ILE A 478 1.12 -5.81 -17.46
N PHE A 479 1.38 -4.64 -18.06
CA PHE A 479 1.25 -4.45 -19.50
C PHE A 479 2.16 -5.37 -20.32
N ARG A 480 3.42 -5.56 -19.89
CA ARG A 480 4.34 -6.52 -20.53
C ARG A 480 3.85 -7.96 -20.44
N VAL A 481 3.17 -8.36 -19.35
CA VAL A 481 2.55 -9.70 -19.25
C VAL A 481 1.37 -9.83 -20.21
N LEU A 482 0.47 -8.86 -20.23
CA LEU A 482 -0.70 -8.85 -21.12
C LEU A 482 -0.30 -8.93 -22.60
N GLN A 483 0.69 -8.15 -23.02
CA GLN A 483 1.23 -8.20 -24.37
C GLN A 483 1.85 -9.58 -24.70
N ARG A 484 2.60 -10.19 -23.78
CA ARG A 484 3.17 -11.54 -23.95
C ARG A 484 2.09 -12.63 -24.05
N MET A 485 0.96 -12.45 -23.37
CA MET A 485 -0.19 -13.37 -23.51
C MET A 485 -0.91 -13.23 -24.85
N GLY A 486 -0.67 -12.13 -25.58
CA GLY A 486 -1.35 -11.80 -26.83
C GLY A 486 -2.68 -11.10 -26.60
N VAL A 487 -2.85 -10.37 -25.49
CA VAL A 487 -4.02 -9.50 -25.28
C VAL A 487 -3.85 -8.26 -26.16
N GLU A 488 -4.84 -7.99 -27.00
CA GLU A 488 -4.91 -6.75 -27.77
C GLU A 488 -5.35 -5.62 -26.83
N LEU A 489 -4.37 -4.84 -26.37
CA LEU A 489 -4.61 -3.72 -25.46
C LEU A 489 -5.15 -2.51 -26.23
N THR A 490 -6.27 -1.98 -25.77
CA THR A 490 -6.88 -0.78 -26.33
C THR A 490 -5.96 0.42 -26.07
N PRO A 491 -5.48 1.14 -27.10
CA PRO A 491 -4.63 2.31 -26.91
C PRO A 491 -5.42 3.44 -26.25
N MET A 492 -4.86 4.01 -25.17
CA MET A 492 -5.41 5.19 -24.49
C MET A 492 -4.57 6.43 -24.84
N GLU A 493 -5.21 7.55 -25.15
CA GLU A 493 -4.55 8.82 -25.47
C GLU A 493 -3.90 9.48 -24.22
N GLY A 494 -3.01 10.46 -24.47
CA GLY A 494 -2.06 11.04 -23.50
C GLY A 494 -2.65 11.56 -22.18
N ASP A 495 -1.80 11.55 -21.14
CA ASP A 495 -2.07 11.90 -19.72
C ASP A 495 -3.07 11.01 -18.94
N SER A 496 -3.48 9.88 -19.50
CA SER A 496 -4.27 8.87 -18.77
C SER A 496 -3.53 8.32 -17.54
N SER A 497 -4.15 8.42 -16.36
CA SER A 497 -3.58 7.92 -15.10
C SER A 497 -3.31 6.40 -15.16
N PRO A 498 -2.30 5.89 -14.44
CA PRO A 498 -1.99 4.45 -14.39
C PRO A 498 -3.21 3.57 -14.08
N SER A 499 -4.09 4.04 -13.19
CA SER A 499 -5.30 3.31 -12.78
C SER A 499 -6.33 3.19 -13.91
N LYS A 500 -6.58 4.27 -14.68
CA LYS A 500 -7.47 4.23 -15.86
C LYS A 500 -6.95 3.25 -16.92
N ARG A 501 -5.64 3.23 -17.14
CA ARG A 501 -4.99 2.30 -18.07
C ARG A 501 -5.17 0.85 -17.64
N LEU A 502 -5.03 0.55 -16.35
CA LEU A 502 -5.23 -0.80 -15.82
C LEU A 502 -6.70 -1.25 -15.89
N GLU A 503 -7.65 -0.37 -15.64
CA GLU A 503 -9.08 -0.71 -15.75
C GLU A 503 -9.44 -1.13 -17.19
N GLN A 504 -8.97 -0.37 -18.19
CA GLN A 504 -9.16 -0.74 -19.59
C GLN A 504 -8.46 -2.06 -19.93
N ALA A 505 -7.24 -2.25 -19.43
CA ALA A 505 -6.48 -3.49 -19.61
C ALA A 505 -7.18 -4.71 -19.01
N TRP A 506 -7.92 -4.55 -17.89
CA TRP A 506 -8.73 -5.61 -17.30
C TRP A 506 -9.90 -6.00 -18.22
N LYS A 507 -10.59 -5.03 -18.81
CA LYS A 507 -11.67 -5.28 -19.78
C LYS A 507 -11.14 -6.05 -20.99
N ASP A 508 -10.02 -5.60 -21.55
CA ASP A 508 -9.36 -6.26 -22.70
C ASP A 508 -8.94 -7.70 -22.34
N TYR A 509 -8.37 -7.90 -21.15
CA TYR A 509 -8.01 -9.24 -20.66
C TYR A 509 -9.21 -10.16 -20.47
N ARG A 510 -10.33 -9.67 -19.94
CA ARG A 510 -11.57 -10.45 -19.77
C ARG A 510 -12.15 -10.89 -21.12
N CYS A 511 -12.20 -9.98 -22.09
CA CYS A 511 -12.61 -10.31 -23.46
C CYS A 511 -11.68 -11.37 -24.09
N TRP A 512 -10.37 -11.25 -23.87
CA TRP A 512 -9.40 -12.24 -24.33
C TRP A 512 -9.59 -13.61 -23.64
N GLN A 513 -9.86 -13.62 -22.33
CA GLN A 513 -10.12 -14.85 -21.56
C GLN A 513 -11.34 -15.61 -22.06
N ASP A 514 -12.44 -14.91 -22.36
CA ASP A 514 -13.67 -15.52 -22.88
C ASP A 514 -13.44 -16.21 -24.24
N GLY A 515 -12.49 -15.71 -25.04
CA GLY A 515 -12.03 -16.35 -26.28
C GLY A 515 -11.02 -17.49 -26.11
N HIS A 516 -10.44 -17.68 -24.91
CA HIS A 516 -9.36 -18.63 -24.64
C HIS A 516 -9.55 -19.43 -23.31
N PRO A 517 -10.66 -20.18 -23.15
CA PRO A 517 -11.01 -20.83 -21.88
C PRO A 517 -10.02 -21.91 -21.40
N ALA A 518 -9.20 -22.49 -22.31
CA ALA A 518 -8.16 -23.46 -21.96
C ALA A 518 -6.90 -22.83 -21.33
N ARG A 519 -6.80 -21.49 -21.26
CA ARG A 519 -5.70 -20.74 -20.65
C ARG A 519 -6.10 -20.08 -19.32
N GLN A 520 -7.03 -20.68 -18.59
CA GLN A 520 -7.30 -20.28 -17.21
C GLN A 520 -5.97 -20.23 -16.43
N SER A 521 -5.67 -19.08 -15.85
CA SER A 521 -4.61 -18.95 -14.86
C SER A 521 -4.91 -19.97 -13.77
N ALA A 522 -3.99 -20.92 -13.58
CA ALA A 522 -4.12 -21.93 -12.57
C ALA A 522 -4.13 -21.22 -11.20
N GLY A 523 -5.33 -21.08 -10.64
CA GLY A 523 -5.51 -20.66 -9.25
C GLY A 523 -4.58 -21.47 -8.35
N GLY A 524 -3.96 -20.75 -7.41
CA GLY A 524 -2.78 -21.15 -6.67
C GLY A 524 -2.77 -22.62 -6.22
N ALA A 525 -1.76 -23.35 -6.68
CA ALA A 525 -1.34 -24.59 -6.05
C ALA A 525 -0.74 -24.25 -4.69
N VAL A 526 -1.55 -24.39 -3.64
CA VAL A 526 -1.10 -24.42 -2.25
C VAL A 526 -0.63 -25.85 -1.96
N GLY A 527 0.67 -26.04 -1.72
CA GLY A 527 1.12 -27.28 -1.09
C GLY A 527 2.61 -27.60 -1.23
N ARG A 528 3.41 -27.02 -0.33
CA ARG A 528 4.85 -27.22 -0.06
C ARG A 528 5.79 -26.25 -0.82
N GLY A 529 6.29 -25.25 -0.10
CA GLY A 529 7.41 -24.42 -0.55
C GLY A 529 8.74 -25.21 -0.57
N ILE A 530 9.86 -24.50 -0.65
CA ILE A 530 11.19 -25.13 -0.76
C ILE A 530 11.56 -26.03 0.43
N ASP A 531 10.83 -25.96 1.54
CA ASP A 531 11.04 -26.76 2.75
C ASP A 531 11.00 -28.28 2.50
N ALA A 532 10.35 -28.74 1.43
CA ALA A 532 10.33 -30.15 1.04
C ALA A 532 11.66 -30.66 0.44
N TYR A 533 12.64 -29.78 0.21
CA TYR A 533 13.91 -30.06 -0.45
C TYR A 533 15.12 -29.88 0.47
N ALA A 534 14.89 -29.95 1.79
CA ALA A 534 15.91 -29.91 2.84
C ALA A 534 16.77 -31.18 2.90
#